data_AF-A0A316NE82-F1
#
_entry.id   AF-A0A316NE82-F1
#
_cell.length_a   1.000
_cell.length_b   1.000
_cell.length_c   1.000
_cell.angle_alpha   90.00
_cell.angle_beta   90.00
_cell.angle_gamma   90.00
#
_symmetry.space_group_name_H-M   'P 1'
#
loop_
_entity.id
_entity.type
_entity.pdbx_description
1 polymer ?
#
loop_
_entity_poly.entity_id
_entity_poly.type
_entity_poly.pdbx_seq_one_letter_code
_entity_poly.pdbx_strand_id
1 'polypeptide(L)'
;MYWDLIVLLLLVVAVVLFFKRFSSFVYLIAIIDIFLRLLTFVSNNLGVPELSSLIDKYFPTSMVGIINRYSNGIINTVLMWCLFVIYCIFLFYITRTFWKRK
;
A
#
# COMPACT_ATOMS: atom_id res chain seq x y z
N MET A 1 -17.83 10.34 -16.02
CA MET A 1 -18.36 9.03 -16.42
C MET A 1 -17.49 8.31 -17.47
N TYR A 2 -17.10 8.93 -18.61
CA TYR A 2 -16.13 8.32 -19.56
C TYR A 2 -14.65 8.58 -19.22
N TRP A 3 -14.34 9.78 -18.71
CA TRP A 3 -12.98 10.16 -18.33
C TRP A 3 -12.39 9.29 -17.21
N ASP A 4 -13.24 8.90 -16.26
CA ASP A 4 -12.86 8.03 -15.15
C ASP A 4 -12.39 6.64 -15.63
N LEU A 5 -13.03 6.13 -16.69
CA LEU A 5 -12.74 4.84 -17.30
C LEU A 5 -11.46 4.86 -18.14
N ILE A 6 -11.18 5.99 -18.80
CA ILE A 6 -9.96 6.23 -19.57
C ILE A 6 -8.75 6.35 -18.64
N VAL A 7 -8.89 7.06 -17.52
CA VAL A 7 -7.83 7.21 -16.50
C VAL A 7 -7.53 5.85 -15.85
N LEU A 8 -8.56 5.05 -15.54
CA LEU A 8 -8.40 3.68 -15.06
C LEU A 8 -7.57 2.83 -16.05
N LEU A 9 -7.92 2.85 -17.33
CA LEU A 9 -7.26 2.07 -18.37
C LEU A 9 -5.78 2.47 -18.53
N LEU A 10 -5.49 3.77 -18.55
CA LEU A 10 -4.13 4.30 -18.62
C LEU A 10 -3.28 3.92 -17.41
N LEU A 11 -3.88 3.92 -16.22
CA LEU A 11 -3.19 3.59 -14.98
C LEU A 11 -2.84 2.09 -14.92
N VAL A 12 -3.74 1.20 -15.37
CA VAL A 12 -3.46 -0.23 -15.53
C VAL A 12 -2.31 -0.47 -16.50
N VAL A 13 -2.30 0.21 -17.65
CA VAL A 13 -1.21 0.13 -18.63
C VAL A 13 0.11 0.65 -18.06
N ALA A 14 0.09 1.75 -17.32
CA ALA A 14 1.28 2.32 -16.68
C ALA A 14 1.88 1.37 -15.63
N VAL A 15 1.06 0.75 -14.79
CA VAL A 15 1.51 -0.22 -13.77
C VAL A 15 2.18 -1.43 -14.42
N VAL A 16 1.67 -1.90 -15.56
CA VAL A 16 2.22 -3.04 -16.31
C VAL A 16 3.56 -2.69 -16.97
N LEU A 17 3.72 -1.46 -17.49
CA LEU A 17 4.93 -1.04 -18.20
C LEU A 17 6.10 -0.67 -17.27
N PHE A 18 5.84 -0.19 -16.05
CA PHE A 18 6.88 0.44 -15.23
C PHE A 18 7.82 -0.54 -14.50
N PHE A 19 7.45 -1.82 -14.32
CA PHE A 19 8.19 -2.71 -13.43
C PHE A 19 8.91 -3.87 -14.13
N LYS A 20 10.11 -3.59 -14.66
CA LYS A 20 11.07 -4.63 -15.14
C LYS A 20 11.46 -5.68 -14.07
N ARG A 21 11.26 -5.39 -12.78
CA ARG A 21 11.26 -6.38 -11.69
C ARG A 21 10.11 -6.09 -10.72
N PHE A 22 8.91 -6.43 -11.13
CA PHE A 22 7.67 -6.27 -10.35
C PHE A 22 7.75 -6.90 -8.94
N SER A 23 8.52 -7.98 -8.76
CA SER A 23 8.66 -8.64 -7.46
C SER A 23 9.26 -7.73 -6.37
N SER A 24 10.40 -7.08 -6.63
CA SER A 24 11.06 -6.23 -5.63
C SER A 24 10.20 -5.05 -5.20
N PHE A 25 9.42 -4.49 -6.12
CA PHE A 25 8.48 -3.42 -5.83
C PHE A 25 7.34 -3.86 -4.92
N VAL A 26 6.73 -5.02 -5.22
CA VAL A 26 5.67 -5.62 -4.39
C VAL A 26 6.16 -5.85 -2.96
N TYR A 27 7.39 -6.37 -2.79
CA TYR A 27 8.01 -6.53 -1.47
C TYR A 27 8.21 -5.19 -0.75
N LEU A 28 8.72 -4.17 -1.43
CA LEU A 28 8.96 -2.86 -0.82
C LEU A 28 7.65 -2.21 -0.33
N ILE A 29 6.59 -2.23 -1.14
CA ILE A 29 5.28 -1.68 -0.74
C ILE A 29 4.74 -2.41 0.49
N ALA A 30 4.80 -3.74 0.50
CA ALA A 30 4.31 -4.53 1.61
C ALA A 30 5.11 -4.27 2.90
N ILE A 31 6.45 -4.15 2.80
CA ILE A 31 7.31 -3.82 3.94
C ILE A 31 6.95 -2.45 4.52
N ILE A 32 6.79 -1.42 3.68
CA ILE A 32 6.42 -0.08 4.13
C ILE A 32 5.04 -0.09 4.78
N ASP A 33 4.04 -0.75 4.18
CA ASP A 33 2.70 -0.82 4.78
C ASP A 33 2.70 -1.48 6.15
N ILE A 34 3.38 -2.64 6.28
CA ILE A 34 3.50 -3.35 7.55
C ILE A 34 4.22 -2.47 8.58
N PHE A 35 5.30 -1.79 8.19
CA PHE A 35 6.03 -0.87 9.07
C PHE A 35 5.14 0.27 9.59
N LEU A 36 4.37 0.92 8.72
CA LEU A 36 3.44 1.99 9.11
C LEU A 36 2.34 1.49 10.06
N ARG A 37 1.82 0.28 9.81
CA ARG A 37 0.84 -0.35 10.71
C ARG A 37 1.42 -0.67 12.07
N LEU A 38 2.67 -1.12 12.13
CA LEU A 38 3.36 -1.37 13.41
C LEU A 38 3.58 -0.06 14.17
N LEU A 39 4.02 1.02 13.50
CA LEU A 39 4.13 2.34 14.13
C LEU A 39 2.79 2.84 14.67
N THR A 40 1.72 2.68 13.90
CA THR A 40 0.35 3.04 14.32
C THR A 40 -0.10 2.21 15.53
N PHE A 41 0.20 0.91 15.52
CA PHE A 41 -0.09 0.04 16.67
C PHE A 41 0.65 0.49 17.92
N VAL A 42 1.94 0.84 17.79
CA VAL A 42 2.76 1.36 18.89
C VAL A 42 2.21 2.70 19.40
N SER A 43 1.87 3.63 18.51
CA SER A 43 1.26 4.92 18.83
C SER A 43 -0.03 4.77 19.65
N ASN A 44 -0.89 3.82 19.25
CA ASN A 44 -2.19 3.60 19.89
C ASN A 44 -2.11 2.87 21.24
N ASN A 45 -1.05 2.09 21.50
CA ASN A 45 -0.97 1.21 22.68
C ASN A 45 0.07 1.65 23.73
N LEU A 46 0.97 2.59 23.42
CA LEU A 46 2.00 3.05 24.37
C LEU A 46 1.45 3.88 25.53
N GLY A 47 0.28 4.51 25.40
CA GLY A 47 -0.30 5.36 26.45
C GLY A 47 0.49 6.64 26.74
N VAL A 48 1.44 7.02 25.87
CA VAL A 48 2.25 8.25 25.98
C VAL A 48 1.80 9.26 24.93
N PRO A 49 0.98 10.28 25.29
CA PRO A 49 0.35 11.18 24.33
C PRO A 49 1.35 11.98 23.48
N GLU A 50 2.49 12.33 24.06
CA GLU A 50 3.55 13.08 23.39
C GLU A 50 4.16 12.28 22.24
N LEU A 51 4.46 11.00 22.46
CA LEU A 51 4.97 10.10 21.43
C LEU A 51 3.93 9.83 20.35
N SER A 52 2.67 9.60 20.73
CA SER A 52 1.59 9.40 19.76
C SER A 52 1.42 10.62 18.85
N SER A 53 1.45 11.83 19.43
CA SER A 53 1.33 13.07 18.66
C SER A 53 2.48 13.31 17.67
N LEU A 54 3.69 12.85 18.01
CA LEU A 54 4.85 12.92 17.11
C LEU A 54 4.74 11.90 15.98
N ILE A 55 4.34 10.67 16.30
CA ILE A 55 4.20 9.61 15.29
C ILE A 55 3.11 10.00 14.28
N ASP A 56 1.94 10.45 14.75
CA ASP A 56 0.82 10.82 13.88
C ASP A 56 1.12 12.06 13.03
N LYS A 57 2.02 12.94 13.50
CA LYS A 57 2.43 14.13 12.76
C LYS A 57 3.33 13.80 11.57
N TYR A 58 4.27 12.87 11.73
CA TYR A 58 5.28 12.56 10.73
C TYR A 58 4.95 11.33 9.87
N PHE A 59 4.21 10.37 10.42
CA PHE A 59 3.94 9.10 9.75
C PHE A 59 2.45 8.94 9.44
N PRO A 60 2.10 8.56 8.21
CA PRO A 60 0.75 8.15 7.86
C PRO A 60 0.42 6.80 8.50
N THR A 61 -0.86 6.55 8.74
CA THR A 61 -1.33 5.35 9.46
C THR A 61 -1.13 4.04 8.69
N SER A 62 -1.14 4.08 7.36
CA SER A 62 -0.88 2.96 6.46
C SER A 62 -0.71 3.46 5.01
N MET A 63 -0.38 2.57 4.08
CA MET A 63 -0.39 2.90 2.64
C MET A 63 -1.79 3.34 2.18
N VAL A 64 -2.86 2.77 2.75
CA VAL A 64 -4.24 3.22 2.51
C VAL A 64 -4.45 4.64 3.06
N GLY A 65 -3.91 4.94 4.25
CA GLY A 65 -3.95 6.27 4.83
C GLY A 65 -3.28 7.33 3.94
N ILE A 66 -2.17 6.97 3.27
CA ILE A 66 -1.51 7.83 2.28
C ILE A 66 -2.44 8.08 1.10
N ILE A 67 -3.01 7.03 0.52
CA ILE A 67 -3.91 7.15 -0.64
C ILE A 67 -5.11 8.03 -0.31
N ASN A 68 -5.73 7.83 0.86
CA ASN A 68 -6.88 8.62 1.30
C ASN A 68 -6.54 10.10 1.58
N ARG A 69 -5.31 10.40 1.99
CA ARG A 69 -4.88 11.78 2.23
C ARG A 69 -4.67 12.57 0.93
N TYR A 70 -4.21 11.91 -0.12
CA TYR A 70 -3.77 12.56 -1.37
C TYR A 70 -4.68 12.32 -2.57
N SER A 71 -5.71 11.47 -2.45
CA SER A 71 -6.62 11.18 -3.54
C SER A 71 -8.06 11.03 -3.04
N ASN A 72 -9.03 11.41 -3.88
CA ASN A 72 -10.45 11.32 -3.58
C ASN A 72 -11.25 10.76 -4.77
N GLY A 73 -12.48 10.31 -4.51
CA GLY A 73 -13.42 9.86 -5.54
C GLY A 73 -12.95 8.60 -6.27
N ILE A 74 -13.13 8.59 -7.60
CA ILE A 74 -12.84 7.40 -8.41
C ILE A 74 -11.34 7.06 -8.42
N ILE A 75 -10.46 8.08 -8.44
CA ILE A 75 -9.00 7.89 -8.48
C ILE A 75 -8.55 7.18 -7.21
N ASN A 76 -9.09 7.58 -6.05
CA ASN A 76 -8.84 6.91 -4.78
C ASN A 76 -9.26 5.44 -4.81
N THR A 77 -10.46 5.16 -5.33
CA THR A 77 -11.00 3.80 -5.48
C THR A 77 -10.07 2.93 -6.33
N VAL A 78 -9.61 3.45 -7.46
CA VAL A 78 -8.68 2.74 -8.35
C VAL A 78 -7.35 2.46 -7.66
N LEU A 79 -6.77 3.45 -6.99
CA LEU A 79 -5.51 3.30 -6.26
C LEU A 79 -5.63 2.27 -5.13
N MET A 80 -6.76 2.22 -4.42
CA MET A 80 -7.04 1.19 -3.41
C MET A 80 -7.09 -0.21 -4.02
N TRP A 81 -7.75 -0.39 -5.17
CA TRP A 81 -7.78 -1.69 -5.87
C TRP A 81 -6.41 -2.10 -6.40
N CYS A 82 -5.61 -1.16 -6.92
CA CYS A 82 -4.22 -1.43 -7.31
C CYS A 82 -3.40 -1.90 -6.11
N LEU A 83 -3.53 -1.23 -4.95
CA LEU A 83 -2.85 -1.63 -3.72
C LEU A 83 -3.29 -3.01 -3.24
N PHE A 84 -4.60 -3.32 -3.32
CA PHE A 84 -5.13 -4.64 -3.01
C PHE A 84 -4.51 -5.74 -3.89
N VAL A 85 -4.44 -5.53 -5.21
CA VAL A 85 -3.79 -6.48 -6.13
C VAL A 85 -2.32 -6.68 -5.78
N ILE A 86 -1.59 -5.62 -5.41
CA ILE A 86 -0.20 -5.72 -4.95
C ILE A 86 -0.09 -6.61 -3.71
N TYR A 87 -0.99 -6.47 -2.74
CA TYR A 87 -1.00 -7.35 -1.56
C TYR A 87 -1.33 -8.81 -1.88
N CYS A 88 -2.26 -9.07 -2.82
CA CYS A 88 -2.53 -10.43 -3.29
C CYS A 88 -1.27 -11.07 -3.91
N ILE A 89 -0.53 -10.33 -4.72
CA ILE A 89 0.70 -10.83 -5.36
C ILE A 89 1.81 -11.03 -4.33
N PHE A 90 1.94 -10.12 -3.36
CA PHE A 90 2.86 -10.27 -2.23
C PHE A 90 2.59 -11.56 -1.45
N LEU A 91 1.33 -11.80 -1.07
CA LEU A 91 0.91 -13.02 -0.38
C LEU A 91 1.26 -14.26 -1.20
N PHE A 92 0.94 -14.25 -2.50
CA PHE A 92 1.31 -15.35 -3.39
C PHE A 92 2.82 -15.62 -3.39
N TYR A 93 3.66 -14.58 -3.46
CA TYR A 93 5.11 -14.75 -3.41
C TYR A 93 5.62 -15.32 -2.09
N ILE A 94 5.11 -14.85 -0.96
CA ILE A 94 5.49 -15.38 0.35
C ILE A 94 5.03 -16.83 0.47
N THR A 95 3.76 -17.14 0.22
CA THR A 95 3.22 -18.51 0.33
C THR A 95 3.97 -19.47 -0.59
N ARG A 96 4.23 -19.07 -1.83
CA ARG A 96 5.02 -19.87 -2.78
C ARG A 96 6.43 -20.11 -2.26
N THR A 97 7.07 -19.11 -1.67
CA THR A 97 8.43 -19.22 -1.11
C THR A 97 8.45 -20.16 0.09
N PHE A 98 7.46 -20.08 0.98
CA PHE A 98 7.30 -21.00 2.11
C PHE A 98 7.08 -22.44 1.65
N TRP A 99 6.23 -22.67 0.65
CA TRP A 99 5.94 -24.02 0.13
C TRP A 99 7.11 -24.63 -0.65
N LYS A 100 7.91 -23.80 -1.33
CA LYS A 100 9.09 -24.26 -2.09
C LYS A 100 10.31 -24.58 -1.22
N ARG A 101 10.27 -24.35 0.09
CA ARG A 101 11.29 -24.87 1.00
C ARG A 101 11.08 -26.37 1.18
N LYS A 102 11.69 -27.13 0.27
CA LYS A 102 12.18 -28.50 0.49
C LYS A 102 13.69 -28.44 0.59
#